data_AF-A0AAU7K2L3-F1
#
_entry.id   AF-A0AAU7K2L3-F1
#
_cell.length_a   1.000
_cell.length_b   1.000
_cell.length_c   1.000
_cell.angle_alpha   90.00
_cell.angle_beta   90.00
_cell.angle_gamma   90.00
#
_symmetry.space_group_name_H-M   'P 1'
#
loop_
_entity.id
_entity.type
_entity.pdbx_description
1 polymer ?
#
loop_
_entity_poly.entity_id
_entity_poly.type
_entity_poly.pdbx_seq_one_letter_code
_entity_poly.pdbx_strand_id
1 'polypeptide(L)'
;MTLAKFTSIYLIFVGLLIGVVAVLPLLFPNTLLFVNNFWLMFGFLAGITYIAYMLVDIGVKRDPEVGIMAIMGSIAVKMIFCMAFVLIYSIKVKGIGPVFLLNFFSLYLLFTAFEVYCLLRNLRHQNLK
;
A
#
# COMPACT_ATOMS: atom_id res chain seq x y z
N MET A 1 3.82 17.09 6.55
CA MET A 1 4.53 16.75 5.31
C MET A 1 3.67 17.21 4.16
N THR A 2 4.18 18.06 3.26
CA THR A 2 3.40 18.55 2.13
C THR A 2 3.09 17.41 1.17
N LEU A 3 1.93 17.46 0.51
CA LEU A 3 1.50 16.45 -0.48
C LEU A 3 2.62 16.15 -1.50
N ALA A 4 3.28 17.17 -2.04
CA ALA A 4 4.38 17.00 -2.99
C ALA A 4 5.56 16.18 -2.42
N LYS A 5 5.93 16.39 -1.14
CA LYS A 5 7.02 15.63 -0.50
C LYS A 5 6.61 14.17 -0.29
N PHE A 6 5.34 13.93 0.05
CA PHE A 6 4.81 12.57 0.13
C PHE A 6 4.85 11.89 -1.22
N THR A 7 4.32 12.51 -2.27
CA THR A 7 4.32 11.94 -3.62
C THR A 7 5.74 11.60 -4.08
N SER A 8 6.74 12.46 -3.84
CA SER A 8 8.13 12.15 -4.18
C SER A 8 8.66 10.93 -3.41
N ILE A 9 8.49 10.87 -2.09
CA ILE A 9 8.98 9.74 -1.28
C ILE A 9 8.24 8.45 -1.64
N TYR A 10 6.94 8.55 -1.90
CA TYR A 10 6.10 7.44 -2.32
C TYR A 10 6.53 6.88 -3.67
N LEU A 11 6.82 7.73 -4.66
CA LEU A 11 7.32 7.29 -5.96
C LEU A 11 8.70 6.64 -5.86
N ILE A 12 9.59 7.14 -4.99
CA ILE A 12 10.88 6.50 -4.72
C ILE A 12 10.66 5.11 -4.11
N PHE A 13 9.76 4.99 -3.14
CA PHE A 13 9.42 3.71 -2.52
C PHE A 13 8.84 2.72 -3.54
N VAL A 14 7.88 3.14 -4.36
CA VAL A 14 7.30 2.32 -5.43
C VAL A 14 8.37 1.91 -6.45
N GLY A 15 9.22 2.84 -6.89
CA GLY A 15 10.32 2.55 -7.82
C GLY A 15 11.33 1.55 -7.26
N LEU A 16 11.66 1.66 -5.97
CA LEU A 16 12.52 0.70 -5.29
C LEU A 16 11.89 -0.69 -5.26
N LEU A 17 10.59 -0.80 -4.92
CA LEU A 17 9.89 -2.08 -4.94
C LEU A 17 9.82 -2.68 -6.35
N ILE A 18 9.60 -1.87 -7.39
CA ILE A 18 9.65 -2.32 -8.79
C ILE A 18 11.03 -2.89 -9.12
N GLY A 19 12.10 -2.19 -8.72
CA GLY A 19 13.47 -2.67 -8.91
C GLY A 19 13.72 -4.00 -8.21
N VAL A 20 13.28 -4.15 -6.96
CA VAL A 20 13.37 -5.41 -6.20
C VAL A 20 12.62 -6.53 -6.93
N VAL A 21 11.37 -6.30 -7.33
CA VAL A 21 10.54 -7.28 -8.06
C VAL A 21 11.17 -7.66 -9.40
N ALA A 22 11.82 -6.74 -10.10
CA ALA A 22 12.48 -7.01 -11.38
C ALA A 22 13.79 -7.81 -11.22
N VAL A 23 14.52 -7.62 -10.12
CA VAL A 23 15.80 -8.30 -9.86
C VAL A 23 15.62 -9.70 -9.26
N LEU A 24 14.59 -9.92 -8.43
CA LEU A 24 14.36 -11.22 -7.78
C LEU A 24 14.31 -12.43 -8.73
N PRO A 25 13.63 -12.39 -9.89
CA PRO A 25 13.60 -13.49 -10.85
C PRO A 25 14.98 -13.81 -11.44
N LEU A 26 15.86 -12.82 -11.56
CA LEU A 26 17.23 -12.99 -12.05
C LEU A 26 18.09 -13.74 -11.03
N LEU A 27 17.84 -13.54 -9.74
CA LEU A 27 18.55 -14.21 -8.65
C LEU A 27 18.04 -15.64 -8.40
N PHE A 28 16.75 -15.90 -8.63
CA PHE A 28 16.12 -17.21 -8.38
C PHE A 28 15.30 -17.73 -9.58
N PRO A 29 15.95 -18.04 -10.71
CA PRO A 29 15.26 -18.37 -11.97
C PRO A 29 14.41 -19.65 -11.91
N ASN A 30 14.73 -20.59 -11.01
CA ASN A 30 14.04 -21.88 -10.89
C ASN A 30 12.89 -21.90 -9.86
N THR A 31 12.45 -20.73 -9.37
CA THR A 31 11.42 -20.65 -8.33
C THR A 31 10.21 -19.82 -8.79
N LEU A 32 9.01 -20.31 -8.50
CA LEU A 32 7.75 -19.57 -8.72
C LEU A 32 7.58 -18.49 -7.63
N LEU A 33 8.28 -17.37 -7.80
CA LEU A 33 8.26 -16.26 -6.85
C LEU A 33 6.98 -15.41 -6.94
N PHE A 34 6.50 -15.15 -8.16
CA PHE A 34 5.42 -14.22 -8.42
C PHE A 34 4.22 -14.92 -9.06
N VAL A 35 3.02 -14.45 -8.71
CA VAL A 35 1.79 -14.87 -9.40
C VAL A 35 1.69 -14.23 -10.78
N ASN A 36 1.01 -14.89 -11.71
CA ASN A 36 0.92 -14.42 -13.11
C ASN A 36 0.37 -12.98 -13.22
N ASN A 37 -0.56 -12.61 -12.34
CA ASN A 37 -1.18 -11.28 -12.28
C ASN A 37 -0.56 -10.37 -11.19
N PHE A 38 0.72 -10.56 -10.86
CA PHE A 38 1.39 -9.83 -9.77
C PHE A 38 1.33 -8.32 -9.96
N TRP A 39 1.58 -7.83 -11.19
CA TRP A 39 1.57 -6.40 -11.49
C TRP A 39 0.22 -5.74 -11.26
N LEU A 40 -0.88 -6.46 -11.49
CA LEU A 40 -2.23 -5.96 -11.22
C LEU A 40 -2.43 -5.78 -9.71
N MET A 41 -2.02 -6.76 -8.90
CA MET A 41 -2.07 -6.68 -7.44
C MET A 41 -1.15 -5.59 -6.89
N PHE A 42 0.05 -5.45 -7.44
CA PHE A 42 0.98 -4.39 -7.10
C PHE A 42 0.39 -3.01 -7.39
N GLY A 43 -0.12 -2.80 -8.61
CA GLY A 43 -0.75 -1.54 -9.03
C GLY A 43 -1.99 -1.21 -8.18
N PHE A 44 -2.79 -2.22 -7.83
CA PHE A 44 -3.93 -2.05 -6.95
C PHE A 44 -3.52 -1.59 -5.55
N LEU A 45 -2.57 -2.28 -4.91
CA LEU A 45 -2.08 -1.92 -3.57
C LEU A 45 -1.37 -0.57 -3.55
N ALA A 46 -0.62 -0.25 -4.60
CA ALA A 46 -0.04 1.06 -4.79
C ALA A 46 -1.14 2.13 -4.87
N GLY A 47 -2.05 2.00 -5.83
CA GLY A 47 -3.14 2.95 -6.07
C GLY A 47 -3.99 3.20 -4.83
N ILE A 48 -4.44 2.14 -4.15
CA ILE A 48 -5.28 2.30 -2.96
C ILE A 48 -4.52 2.99 -1.82
N THR A 49 -3.22 2.70 -1.65
CA THR A 49 -2.39 3.35 -0.63
C THR A 49 -2.18 4.84 -0.91
N TYR A 50 -2.07 5.21 -2.18
CA TYR A 50 -1.97 6.62 -2.56
C TYR A 50 -3.28 7.37 -2.33
N ILE A 51 -4.41 6.77 -2.74
CA ILE A 51 -5.76 7.33 -2.50
C ILE A 51 -6.02 7.51 -1.00
N ALA A 52 -5.69 6.49 -0.21
CA ALA A 52 -5.74 6.50 1.24
C ALA A 52 -5.02 7.72 1.83
N TYR A 53 -3.76 7.97 1.44
CA TYR A 53 -3.04 9.16 1.88
C TYR A 53 -3.72 10.47 1.46
N MET A 54 -4.24 10.57 0.23
CA MET A 54 -4.95 11.78 -0.22
C MET A 54 -6.19 12.06 0.63
N LEU A 55 -6.96 11.04 1.00
CA LEU A 55 -8.11 11.18 1.90
C LEU A 55 -7.69 11.75 3.25
N VAL A 56 -6.57 11.27 3.80
CA VAL A 56 -6.03 11.80 5.05
C VAL A 56 -5.54 13.25 4.90
N ASP A 57 -4.81 13.58 3.83
CA ASP A 57 -4.33 14.94 3.59
C ASP A 57 -5.48 15.96 3.48
N ILE A 58 -6.64 15.54 2.96
CA ILE A 58 -7.86 16.35 2.94
C ILE A 58 -8.45 16.49 4.35
N GLY A 59 -8.57 15.41 5.11
CA GLY A 59 -9.14 15.43 6.47
C GLY A 59 -8.30 16.26 7.45
N VAL A 60 -6.98 16.13 7.36
CA VAL A 60 -6.00 16.81 8.21
C VAL A 60 -5.98 18.34 8.01
N LYS A 61 -6.37 18.83 6.83
CA LYS A 61 -6.45 20.28 6.56
C LYS A 61 -7.62 20.97 7.23
N ARG A 62 -8.64 20.23 7.68
CA ARG A 62 -9.81 20.79 8.37
C ARG A 62 -9.51 20.96 9.86
N ASP A 63 -9.18 19.87 10.54
CA ASP A 63 -8.89 19.86 11.98
C ASP A 63 -7.94 18.73 12.39
N PRO A 64 -7.10 18.91 13.42
CA PRO A 64 -6.18 17.87 13.91
C PRO A 64 -6.89 16.60 14.41
N GLU A 65 -8.01 16.74 15.11
CA GLU A 65 -8.81 15.61 15.62
C GLU A 65 -9.45 14.82 14.47
N VAL A 66 -9.93 15.54 13.45
CA VAL A 66 -10.45 14.94 12.20
C VAL A 66 -9.34 14.21 11.45
N GLY A 67 -8.08 14.64 11.59
CA GLY A 67 -6.91 13.95 11.03
C GLY A 67 -6.74 12.51 11.55
N ILE A 68 -6.92 12.27 12.86
CA ILE A 68 -6.83 10.92 13.43
C ILE A 68 -7.98 10.05 12.92
N MET A 69 -9.20 10.58 12.89
CA MET A 69 -10.36 9.87 12.33
C MET A 69 -10.17 9.55 10.84
N ALA A 70 -9.59 10.47 10.06
CA ALA A 70 -9.29 10.25 8.65
C ALA A 70 -8.25 9.13 8.46
N ILE A 71 -7.25 9.02 9.33
CA ILE A 71 -6.27 7.92 9.30
C ILE A 71 -6.94 6.58 9.57
N MET A 72 -7.76 6.49 10.62
CA MET A 72 -8.49 5.26 10.93
C MET A 72 -9.44 4.86 9.79
N GLY A 73 -10.17 5.84 9.24
CA GLY A 73 -11.05 5.64 8.09
C GLY A 73 -10.30 5.18 6.85
N SER A 74 -9.14 5.78 6.56
CA SER A 74 -8.28 5.41 5.44
C SER A 74 -7.82 3.95 5.52
N ILE A 75 -7.35 3.53 6.70
CA ILE A 75 -6.93 2.15 6.93
C ILE A 75 -8.11 1.18 6.78
N ALA A 76 -9.28 1.52 7.34
CA ALA A 76 -10.48 0.70 7.23
C ALA A 76 -10.94 0.54 5.77
N VAL A 77 -10.98 1.65 5.02
CA VAL A 77 -11.32 1.65 3.59
C VAL A 77 -10.33 0.76 2.82
N LYS A 78 -9.02 0.94 3.03
CA LYS A 78 -7.99 0.11 2.40
C LYS A 78 -8.16 -1.37 2.72
N MET A 79 -8.45 -1.72 3.98
CA MET A 79 -8.71 -3.10 4.39
C MET A 79 -9.90 -3.71 3.65
N ILE A 80 -11.03 -2.99 3.55
CA ILE A 80 -12.22 -3.45 2.83
C ILE A 80 -11.90 -3.69 1.35
N PHE A 81 -11.23 -2.75 0.69
CA PHE A 81 -10.84 -2.90 -0.71
C PHE A 81 -9.87 -4.06 -0.93
N CYS A 82 -8.92 -4.26 0.00
CA CYS A 82 -8.00 -5.40 -0.01
C CYS A 82 -8.74 -6.73 0.14
N MET A 83 -9.70 -6.84 1.05
CA MET A 83 -10.53 -8.03 1.21
C MET A 83 -11.36 -8.32 -0.03
N ALA A 84 -12.00 -7.28 -0.61
CA ALA A 84 -12.76 -7.41 -1.84
C ALA A 84 -11.88 -7.88 -3.01
N PHE A 85 -10.66 -7.33 -3.12
CA PHE A 85 -9.69 -7.74 -4.14
C PHE A 85 -9.32 -9.22 -4.01
N VAL A 86 -8.99 -9.68 -2.81
CA VAL A 86 -8.65 -11.09 -2.54
C VAL A 86 -9.82 -12.00 -2.88
N LEU A 87 -11.05 -11.61 -2.51
CA LEU A 87 -12.26 -12.38 -2.82
C LEU A 87 -12.49 -12.49 -4.34
N ILE A 88 -12.42 -11.38 -5.07
CA ILE A 88 -12.58 -11.35 -6.54
C ILE A 88 -11.52 -12.22 -7.20
N TYR A 89 -10.26 -12.11 -6.74
CA TYR A 89 -9.17 -12.91 -7.27
C TYR A 89 -9.38 -14.41 -7.00
N SER A 90 -9.84 -14.77 -5.80
CA SER A 90 -10.13 -16.14 -5.41
C SER A 90 -11.19 -16.82 -6.27
N ILE A 91 -12.18 -16.05 -6.74
CA ILE A 91 -13.27 -16.58 -7.57
C ILE A 91 -12.79 -16.77 -9.01
N LYS A 92 -11.96 -15.86 -9.52
CA LYS A 92 -11.45 -15.90 -10.90
C LYS A 92 -10.34 -16.92 -11.11
N VAL A 93 -9.51 -17.17 -10.10
CA VAL A 93 -8.35 -18.07 -10.18
C VAL A 93 -8.61 -19.30 -9.34
N LYS A 94 -8.68 -20.47 -9.97
CA LYS A 94 -8.86 -21.74 -9.25
C LYS A 94 -7.69 -22.00 -8.32
N GLY A 95 -7.95 -21.95 -7.02
CA GLY A 95 -6.98 -22.22 -5.95
C GLY A 95 -6.11 -21.01 -5.65
N ILE A 96 -6.32 -20.38 -4.49
CA ILE A 96 -5.33 -19.47 -3.92
C ILE A 96 -4.14 -20.32 -3.48
N GLY A 97 -3.12 -20.38 -4.32
CA GLY A 97 -1.86 -21.01 -3.94
C GLY A 97 -1.13 -20.21 -2.84
N PRO A 98 -0.27 -20.84 -2.04
CA PRO A 98 0.54 -20.16 -1.02
C PRO A 98 1.39 -19.02 -1.58
N VAL A 99 1.79 -19.11 -2.86
CA VAL A 99 2.50 -18.05 -3.59
C VAL A 99 1.66 -16.77 -3.66
N PHE A 100 0.37 -16.84 -3.97
CA PHE A 100 -0.50 -15.65 -3.98
C PHE A 100 -0.56 -15.01 -2.60
N LEU A 101 -0.78 -15.83 -1.56
CA LEU A 101 -0.90 -15.35 -0.19
C LEU A 101 0.35 -14.60 0.24
N LEU A 102 1.53 -15.18 -0.01
CA LEU A 102 2.81 -14.55 0.32
C LEU A 102 3.04 -13.25 -0.44
N ASN A 103 2.73 -13.22 -1.74
CA ASN A 103 2.88 -12.00 -2.55
C ASN A 103 1.93 -10.89 -2.06
N PHE A 104 0.66 -11.22 -1.82
CA PHE A 104 -0.34 -10.26 -1.36
C PHE A 104 0.02 -9.72 0.02
N PHE A 105 0.30 -10.60 0.99
CA PHE A 105 0.63 -10.18 2.35
C PHE A 105 1.91 -9.36 2.40
N SER A 106 2.96 -9.77 1.67
CA SER A 106 4.22 -9.02 1.65
C SER A 106 4.03 -7.61 1.11
N LEU A 107 3.33 -7.45 -0.01
CA LEU A 107 3.02 -6.13 -0.55
C LEU A 107 2.13 -5.34 0.40
N TYR A 108 1.05 -5.94 0.93
CA TYR A 108 0.13 -5.30 1.85
C TYR A 108 0.86 -4.75 3.08
N LEU A 109 1.74 -5.54 3.70
CA LEU A 109 2.53 -5.13 4.85
C LEU A 109 3.49 -3.99 4.50
N LEU A 110 4.23 -4.10 3.39
CA LEU A 110 5.18 -3.06 2.97
C LEU A 110 4.48 -1.72 2.71
N PHE A 111 3.39 -1.74 1.95
CA PHE A 111 2.62 -0.53 1.67
C PHE A 111 1.95 0.05 2.93
N THR A 112 1.46 -0.80 3.84
CA THR A 112 0.80 -0.36 5.07
C THR A 112 1.81 0.18 6.08
N ALA A 113 2.97 -0.45 6.24
CA ALA A 113 4.04 0.06 7.10
C ALA A 113 4.53 1.43 6.60
N PHE A 114 4.73 1.58 5.29
CA PHE A 114 5.09 2.86 4.69
C PHE A 114 4.02 3.94 4.92
N GLU A 115 2.75 3.60 4.68
CA GLU A 115 1.61 4.49 4.88
C GLU A 115 1.52 4.97 6.34
N VAL A 116 1.45 4.04 7.28
CA VAL A 116 1.35 4.34 8.72
C VAL A 116 2.54 5.17 9.19
N TYR A 117 3.76 4.85 8.75
CA TYR A 117 4.95 5.64 9.07
C TYR A 117 4.81 7.10 8.60
N CYS A 118 4.37 7.30 7.35
CA CYS A 118 4.19 8.65 6.79
C CYS A 118 3.08 9.42 7.52
N LEU A 119 1.97 8.76 7.82
CA LEU A 119 0.82 9.35 8.51
C LEU A 119 1.18 9.75 9.95
N LEU A 120 1.84 8.86 10.70
CA LEU A 120 2.31 9.14 12.06
C LEU A 120 3.34 10.28 12.09
N ARG A 121 4.27 10.33 11.13
CA ARG A 121 5.22 11.44 11.01
C ARG A 121 4.52 12.77 10.72
N ASN A 122 3.42 12.73 9.95
CA ASN A 122 2.63 13.91 9.66
C ASN A 122 1.91 14.43 10.92
N LEU A 123 1.25 13.53 11.66
CA LEU A 123 0.61 13.84 12.94
C LEU A 123 1.60 14.38 13.99
N ARG A 124 2.78 13.76 14.13
CA ARG A 124 3.79 14.21 15.09
C ARG A 124 4.24 15.64 14.82
N HIS A 125 4.36 16.02 13.55
CA HIS A 125 4.73 17.40 13.18
C HIS A 125 3.60 18.39 13.49
N GLN A 126 2.34 17.97 13.46
CA GLN A 126 1.21 18.81 13.84
C GLN A 126 1.08 18.99 15.35
N ASN A 127 1.24 17.93 16.15
CA ASN A 127 1.19 18.02 17.62
C ASN A 127 2.34 18.83 18.24
N LEU A 128 3.44 19.02 17.50
CA LEU A 128 4.60 19.83 17.94
C LEU A 128 4.50 21.30 17.51
N LYS A 129 3.44 21.69 16.80
CA LYS A 129 3.18 23.04 16.32
C LYS A 129 2.08 23.69 17.15
#